data_AF-A0A354J4B0-F1
#
_entry.id   AF-A0A354J4B0-F1
#
_cell.length_a   1.000
_cell.length_b   1.000
_cell.length_c   1.000
_cell.angle_alpha   90.00
_cell.angle_beta   90.00
_cell.angle_gamma   90.00
#
_symmetry.space_group_name_H-M   'P 1'
#
loop_
_entity.id
_entity.type
_entity.pdbx_description
1 polymer ?
#
loop_
_entity_poly.entity_id
_entity_poly.type
_entity_poly.pdbx_seq_one_letter_code
_entity_poly.pdbx_strand_id
1 'polypeptide(L)' 'LTVHAEACKHLNRTIAGIKELGCRAGVALNPATPLNVLDYVLEDLDMVLLMSVNPGFGGQTFLPNSLCKIKQL' A
#
# COMPACT_ATOMS: atom_id res chain seq x y z
N LEU A 1 4.36 -10.94 -0.60
CA LEU A 1 4.19 -10.20 -1.87
C LEU A 1 3.49 -8.89 -1.55
N THR A 2 4.04 -7.77 -2.03
CA THR A 2 3.46 -6.43 -1.84
C THR A 2 2.97 -5.92 -3.19
N VAL A 3 1.72 -5.48 -3.26
CA VAL A 3 1.09 -4.95 -4.47
C VAL A 3 0.68 -3.50 -4.29
N HIS A 4 0.67 -2.72 -5.37
CA HIS A 4 0.13 -1.37 -5.34
C HIS A 4 -1.40 -1.42 -5.34
N ALA A 5 -2.04 -0.70 -4.41
CA ALA A 5 -3.50 -0.59 -4.41
C ALA A 5 -4.03 -0.03 -5.74
N GLU A 6 -3.29 0.90 -6.34
CA GLU A 6 -3.64 1.57 -7.61
C GLU A 6 -3.55 0.64 -8.83
N ALA A 7 -2.81 -0.47 -8.73
CA ALA A 7 -2.65 -1.44 -9.81
C ALA A 7 -3.67 -2.59 -9.71
N CYS A 8 -4.42 -2.69 -8.62
CA CYS A 8 -5.34 -3.80 -8.35
C CYS A 8 -6.79 -3.39 -8.58
N LYS A 9 -7.42 -3.90 -9.66
CA LYS A 9 -8.87 -3.70 -9.90
C LYS A 9 -9.75 -4.25 -8.77
N HIS A 10 -9.35 -5.37 -8.18
CA HIS A 10 -10.03 -6.02 -7.07
C HIS A 10 -9.01 -6.33 -5.96
N LEU A 11 -8.71 -5.33 -5.13
CA LEU A 11 -7.68 -5.42 -4.10
C LEU A 11 -7.91 -6.58 -3.11
N ASN A 12 -9.14 -6.74 -2.63
CA ASN A 12 -9.54 -7.78 -1.67
C ASN A 12 -9.25 -9.21 -2.23
N ARG A 13 -9.65 -9.47 -3.49
CA ARG A 13 -9.33 -10.74 -4.18
C ARG A 13 -7.82 -10.96 -4.35
N THR A 14 -7.07 -9.89 -4.63
CA THR A 14 -5.62 -9.98 -4.82
C THR A 14 -4.95 -10.39 -3.50
N ILE A 15 -5.34 -9.78 -2.39
CA ILE A 15 -4.84 -10.11 -1.04
C ILE A 15 -5.14 -11.57 -0.70
N ALA A 16 -6.40 -12.00 -0.87
CA ALA A 16 -6.81 -13.39 -0.63
C ALA A 16 -5.95 -14.38 -1.43
N GLY A 17 -5.78 -14.14 -2.74
CA GLY A 17 -4.96 -14.99 -3.59
C GLY A 17 -3.48 -15.05 -3.17
N ILE A 18 -2.91 -13.96 -2.65
CA ILE A 18 -1.55 -13.97 -2.10
C ILE A 18 -1.47 -14.89 -0.88
N LYS A 19 -2.47 -14.82 0.02
CA LYS A 19 -2.50 -15.65 1.24
C LYS A 19 -2.75 -17.12 0.95
N GLU A 20 -3.61 -17.45 -0.01
CA GLU A 20 -3.87 -18.83 -0.46
C GLU A 20 -2.59 -19.52 -0.95
N LEU A 21 -1.65 -18.76 -1.51
CA LEU A 21 -0.32 -19.23 -1.90
C LEU A 21 0.67 -19.35 -0.72
N GLY A 22 0.20 -19.20 0.53
CA GLY A 22 1.02 -19.24 1.73
C GLY A 22 1.96 -18.05 1.91
N CYS A 23 1.76 -16.96 1.15
CA CYS A 23 2.59 -15.77 1.21
C CYS A 23 1.98 -14.71 2.14
N ARG A 24 2.84 -13.87 2.75
CA ARG A 24 2.40 -12.65 3.43
C ARG A 24 1.93 -11.61 2.41
N ALA A 25 0.76 -11.02 2.63
CA ALA A 25 0.16 -10.01 1.76
C ALA A 25 0.45 -8.61 2.28
N GLY A 26 1.04 -7.77 1.43
CA GLY A 26 1.24 -6.35 1.73
C GLY A 26 0.64 -5.45 0.65
N VAL A 27 0.32 -4.23 1.03
CA VAL A 27 -0.17 -3.21 0.09
C VAL A 27 0.67 -1.95 0.16
N ALA A 28 1.11 -1.47 -1.01
CA ALA A 28 1.79 -0.19 -1.17
C ALA A 28 0.81 0.89 -1.64
N LEU A 29 0.96 2.11 -1.12
CA LEU A 29 0.23 3.30 -1.56
C LEU A 29 1.19 4.35 -2.07
N ASN A 30 0.86 4.95 -3.22
CA ASN A 30 1.50 6.16 -3.71
C ASN A 30 1.24 7.34 -2.75
N PRO A 31 2.07 8.41 -2.80
CA PRO A 31 1.94 9.54 -1.89
C PRO A 31 0.57 10.25 -1.95
N ALA A 32 -0.09 10.26 -3.10
CA ALA A 32 -1.41 10.88 -3.28
C ALA A 32 -2.59 9.98 -2.88
N THR A 33 -2.39 8.65 -2.82
CA THR A 33 -3.48 7.70 -2.60
C THR A 33 -3.95 7.74 -1.15
N PRO A 34 -5.23 8.02 -0.87
CA PRO A 34 -5.70 8.21 0.50
C PRO A 34 -5.69 6.88 1.28
N LEU A 35 -5.55 6.97 2.61
CA LEU A 35 -5.49 5.79 3.48
C LEU A 35 -6.81 5.00 3.50
N ASN A 36 -7.94 5.67 3.29
CA ASN A 36 -9.26 5.03 3.31
C ASN A 36 -9.48 3.97 2.22
N VAL A 37 -8.57 3.88 1.24
CA VAL A 37 -8.51 2.75 0.29
C VAL A 37 -8.29 1.42 1.02
N LEU A 38 -7.71 1.45 2.22
CA LEU A 38 -7.41 0.27 3.03
C LEU A 38 -8.52 -0.10 4.02
N ASP A 39 -9.54 0.74 4.23
CA ASP A 39 -10.52 0.58 5.34
C ASP A 39 -11.17 -0.81 5.39
N TYR A 40 -11.40 -1.42 4.23
CA TYR A 40 -12.08 -2.73 4.12
C TYR A 40 -11.14 -3.92 3.92
N VAL A 41 -9.83 -3.71 4.00
CA VAL A 41 -8.82 -4.77 3.83
C VAL A 41 -7.69 -4.71 4.85
N LEU A 42 -7.64 -3.67 5.70
CA LEU A 42 -6.50 -3.40 6.57
C LEU A 42 -6.19 -4.57 7.51
N GLU A 43 -7.22 -5.20 8.09
CA GLU A 43 -7.07 -6.35 9.00
C GLU A 43 -6.49 -7.59 8.31
N ASP A 44 -6.65 -7.70 6.99
CA ASP A 44 -6.10 -8.79 6.19
C ASP A 44 -4.64 -8.54 5.78
N LEU A 45 -4.08 -7.35 6.00
CA LEU A 45 -2.73 -7.03 5.57
C LEU A 45 -1.68 -7.43 6.59
N ASP A 46 -0.63 -8.07 6.12
CA ASP A 46 0.58 -8.34 6.92
C ASP A 46 1.54 -7.13 6.91
N MET A 47 1.38 -6.20 5.96
CA MET A 47 2.22 -5.00 5.84
C MET A 47 1.52 -3.90 5.02
N VAL A 48 1.65 -2.65 5.47
CA VAL A 48 1.33 -1.46 4.66
C VAL A 48 2.63 -0.71 4.34
N LEU A 49 2.83 -0.39 3.07
CA LEU A 49 3.96 0.41 2.58
C LEU A 49 3.46 1.76 2.08
N LEU A 50 3.95 2.84 2.69
CA LEU A 50 3.65 4.19 2.24
C LEU A 50 4.85 4.72 1.46
N MET A 51 4.65 5.02 0.18
CA MET A 51 5.69 5.62 -0.65
C MET A 51 6.01 7.03 -0.14
N SER A 52 7.30 7.34 -0.04
CA SER A 52 7.80 8.66 0.39
C SER A 52 8.06 9.62 -0.78
N VAL A 53 7.95 9.13 -2.01
CA VAL A 53 8.07 9.85 -3.28
C VAL A 53 7.17 9.18 -4.31
N ASN A 54 6.92 9.82 -5.46
CA ASN A 54 6.16 9.16 -6.51
C ASN A 54 7.04 8.09 -7.21
N PRO A 55 6.44 6.99 -7.71
CA PRO A 55 7.18 6.04 -8.54
C PRO A 55 7.71 6.73 -9.80
N GLY A 56 8.89 6.31 -10.27
CA GLY A 56 9.55 6.92 -11.43
C GLY A 56 11.06 6.85 -11.30
N PHE A 57 11.71 8.02 -11.30
CA PHE A 57 13.17 8.14 -11.29
C PHE A 57 13.74 8.37 -9.88
N GLY A 58 15.02 8.05 -9.70
CA GLY A 58 15.74 8.27 -8.43
C GLY A 58 16.12 9.74 -8.20
N GLY A 59 16.43 10.08 -6.95
CA GLY A 59 16.84 11.45 -6.56
C GLY A 59 15.69 12.41 -6.26
N GLN A 60 14.45 11.90 -6.19
CA GLN A 60 13.30 12.69 -5.77
C GLN A 60 13.41 13.12 -4.29
N THR A 61 12.93 14.32 -3.99
CA THR A 61 12.86 14.84 -2.63
C THR A 61 11.78 14.11 -1.83
N PHE A 62 12.11 13.73 -0.60
CA PHE A 62 11.17 13.14 0.35
C PHE A 62 9.93 14.01 0.54
N LEU A 63 8.74 13.40 0.46
CA LEU A 63 7.46 14.04 0.69
C LEU A 63 7.06 13.90 2.18
N PRO A 64 7.02 15.00 2.97
CA PRO A 64 6.76 14.92 4.41
C PRO A 64 5.37 14.41 4.79
N ASN A 65 4.38 14.53 3.89
CA ASN A 65 3.03 14.04 4.11
C ASN A 65 2.97 12.51 4.32
N SER A 66 3.96 11.75 3.84
CA SER A 66 4.05 10.31 4.10
C SER A 66 4.22 10.03 5.60
N LEU A 67 4.86 10.92 6.37
CA LEU A 67 4.93 10.80 7.84
C LEU A 67 3.57 11.03 8.50
N CYS A 68 2.78 11.97 7.97
CA CYS A 68 1.42 12.20 8.48
C CYS A 68 0.55 10.96 8.27
N LYS A 69 0.68 10.31 7.10
CA LYS A 69 -0.03 9.05 6.82
C LYS A 69 0.40 7.91 7.75
N ILE A 70 1.70 7.77 8.04
CA ILE A 70 2.19 6.77 9.00
C ILE A 70 1.54 6.97 10.37
N LYS A 71 1.37 8.22 10.83
CA LYS A 71 0.75 8.53 12.14
C LYS A 71 -0.75 8.27 12.20
N GLN A 72 -1.42 8.13 11.05
CA GLN A 72 -2.86 7.93 10.95
C GLN A 72 -3.25 6.46 10.78
N LEU A 73 -2.27 5.59 10.52
CA LEU A 73 -2.41 4.12 10.51
C LEU A 73 -2.10 3.56 11.90
#